data_AF-A0A9W6NMV8-F1
#
_entry.id   AF-A0A9W6NMV8-F1
#
_cell.length_a   1.000
_cell.length_b   1.000
_cell.length_c   1.000
_cell.angle_alpha   90.00
_cell.angle_beta   90.00
_cell.angle_gamma   90.00
#
_symmetry.space_group_name_H-M   'P 1'
#
loop_
_entity.id
_entity.type
_entity.pdbx_description
1 polymer ?
#
loop_
_entity_poly.entity_id
_entity_poly.type
_entity_poly.pdbx_seq_one_letter_code
_entity_poly.pdbx_strand_id
1 'polypeptide(L)'
;MVTPDEATQIARLWALTSLPVSEGEVGLYEFAHGYVAWARVPAGDPDQPPEIIGAPLAVIDKESGELSTWPSLSPQGVAELYELELAARQRFPEDVRTVLTAAGWRSDRNVGAWIETWSATVPLPLFPAARRMLEEFGGLKFRQRKPPGRATGNFDVQFWPAEARVVADLFAEHAADLGLPVYPVAIYEDGPSDIAIAADGRVFLLHEAGEFLIGPTPDEAVVTLVRGEPFPEVDAHGDPITPT
;
A
#
# COMPACT_ATOMS: atom_id res chain seq x y z
N MET A 1 13.46 -6.84 -23.67
CA MET A 1 12.55 -5.69 -23.79
C MET A 1 11.68 -5.92 -25.01
N VAL A 2 10.37 -5.94 -24.83
CA VAL A 2 9.37 -6.25 -25.85
C VAL A 2 9.23 -5.09 -26.83
N THR A 3 9.42 -5.38 -28.12
CA THR A 3 9.24 -4.42 -29.21
C THR A 3 7.75 -4.26 -29.58
N PRO A 4 7.36 -3.17 -30.28
CA PRO A 4 5.98 -2.99 -30.71
C PRO A 4 5.44 -4.13 -31.60
N ASP A 5 6.30 -4.72 -32.44
CA ASP A 5 5.94 -5.85 -33.30
C ASP A 5 5.68 -7.12 -32.48
N GLU A 6 6.53 -7.42 -31.49
CA GLU A 6 6.34 -8.53 -30.56
C GLU A 6 5.08 -8.33 -29.69
N ALA A 7 4.84 -7.11 -29.20
CA ALA A 7 3.64 -6.77 -28.45
C ALA A 7 2.37 -7.01 -29.29
N THR A 8 2.40 -6.67 -30.58
CA THR A 8 1.28 -6.93 -31.51
C THR A 8 1.01 -8.43 -31.67
N GLN A 9 2.06 -9.25 -31.74
CA GLN A 9 1.91 -10.70 -31.84
C GLN A 9 1.33 -11.30 -30.56
N ILE A 10 1.85 -10.90 -29.39
CA ILE A 10 1.36 -11.33 -28.07
C ILE A 10 -0.12 -10.94 -27.90
N ALA A 11 -0.46 -9.71 -28.25
CA ALA A 11 -1.81 -9.18 -28.12
C ALA A 11 -2.82 -9.93 -29.01
N ARG A 12 -2.42 -10.31 -30.23
CA ARG A 12 -3.25 -11.15 -31.13
C ARG A 12 -3.49 -12.54 -30.55
N LEU A 13 -2.43 -13.16 -30.00
CA LEU A 13 -2.56 -14.48 -29.38
C LEU A 13 -3.50 -14.43 -28.17
N TRP A 14 -3.35 -13.42 -27.32
CA TRP A 14 -4.25 -13.20 -26.18
C TRP A 14 -5.71 -13.03 -26.63
N ALA A 15 -5.97 -12.20 -27.64
CA ALA A 15 -7.33 -11.96 -28.13
C ALA A 15 -8.01 -13.24 -28.64
N LEU A 16 -7.26 -14.11 -29.34
CA LEU A 16 -7.76 -15.41 -29.82
C LEU A 16 -8.10 -16.38 -28.69
N THR A 17 -7.38 -16.30 -27.55
CA THR A 17 -7.58 -17.22 -26.43
C THR A 17 -8.59 -16.72 -25.40
N SER A 18 -8.73 -15.41 -25.25
CA SER A 18 -9.47 -14.80 -24.14
C SER A 18 -10.83 -14.25 -24.55
N LEU A 19 -11.14 -14.18 -25.84
CA LEU A 19 -12.38 -13.59 -26.35
C LEU A 19 -13.08 -14.53 -27.35
N PRO A 20 -14.42 -14.50 -27.41
CA PRO A 20 -15.21 -15.31 -28.34
C PRO A 20 -15.27 -14.68 -29.75
N VAL A 21 -14.16 -14.13 -30.25
CA VAL A 21 -14.08 -13.51 -31.59
C VAL A 21 -13.04 -14.22 -32.44
N SER A 22 -13.44 -14.58 -33.66
CA SER A 22 -12.65 -15.43 -34.56
C SER A 22 -11.43 -14.71 -35.16
N GLU A 23 -11.54 -13.42 -35.47
CA GLU A 23 -10.48 -12.62 -36.13
C GLU A 23 -10.68 -11.11 -35.83
N GLY A 24 -10.58 -10.71 -34.56
CA GLY A 24 -10.64 -9.30 -34.18
C GLY A 24 -9.31 -8.57 -34.44
N GLU A 25 -9.35 -7.37 -35.02
CA GLU A 25 -8.19 -6.48 -35.04
C GLU A 25 -7.86 -6.07 -33.59
N VAL A 26 -6.61 -6.12 -33.18
CA VAL A 26 -6.22 -5.77 -31.81
C VAL A 26 -5.72 -4.33 -31.79
N GLY A 27 -6.27 -3.53 -30.88
CA GLY A 27 -5.74 -2.21 -30.57
C GLY A 27 -4.59 -2.32 -29.57
N LEU A 28 -3.61 -1.44 -29.73
CA LEU A 28 -2.48 -1.30 -28.81
C LEU A 28 -2.31 0.16 -28.40
N TYR A 29 -1.96 0.36 -27.14
CA TYR A 29 -1.59 1.63 -26.55
C TYR A 29 -0.27 1.45 -25.80
N GLU A 30 0.80 2.07 -26.28
CA GLU A 30 2.12 2.02 -25.64
C GLU A 30 2.22 3.07 -24.51
N PHE A 31 2.82 2.66 -23.39
CA PHE A 31 3.15 3.54 -22.27
C PHE A 31 4.56 3.20 -21.74
N ALA A 32 4.98 3.86 -20.64
CA ALA A 32 6.36 3.78 -20.17
C ALA A 32 6.84 2.33 -19.89
N HIS A 33 6.02 1.54 -19.18
CA HIS A 33 6.39 0.20 -18.74
C HIS A 33 5.70 -0.95 -19.51
N GLY A 34 4.95 -0.66 -20.58
CA GLY A 34 4.20 -1.71 -21.26
C GLY A 34 3.36 -1.28 -22.45
N TYR A 35 2.53 -2.22 -22.87
CA TYR A 35 1.49 -2.01 -23.87
C TYR A 35 0.15 -2.49 -23.36
N VAL A 36 -0.88 -1.67 -23.51
CA VAL A 36 -2.27 -2.08 -23.25
C VAL A 36 -2.88 -2.59 -24.55
N ALA A 37 -3.36 -3.81 -24.52
CA ALA A 37 -4.02 -4.50 -25.62
C ALA A 37 -5.53 -4.64 -25.36
N TRP A 38 -6.33 -4.46 -26.41
CA TRP A 38 -7.76 -4.73 -26.39
C TRP A 38 -8.23 -5.22 -27.76
N ALA A 39 -9.25 -6.07 -27.81
CA ALA A 39 -9.87 -6.39 -29.09
C ALA A 39 -10.70 -5.20 -29.59
N ARG A 40 -10.48 -4.81 -30.85
CA ARG A 40 -11.41 -3.94 -31.55
C ARG A 40 -12.61 -4.76 -31.97
N VAL A 41 -13.75 -4.44 -31.39
CA VAL A 41 -15.03 -4.89 -31.91
C VAL A 41 -15.41 -3.91 -33.04
N PRO A 42 -15.73 -4.41 -34.25
CA PRO A 42 -16.27 -3.55 -35.31
C PRO A 42 -17.48 -2.78 -34.79
N ALA A 43 -17.67 -1.53 -35.23
CA ALA A 43 -18.86 -0.77 -34.86
C ALA A 43 -20.11 -1.54 -35.35
N GLY A 44 -20.86 -2.10 -34.41
CA GLY A 44 -22.14 -2.76 -34.68
C GLY A 44 -23.24 -1.75 -35.01
N ASP A 45 -24.40 -2.26 -35.40
CA ASP A 45 -25.61 -1.45 -35.55
C ASP A 45 -25.96 -0.74 -34.23
N PRO A 46 -26.01 0.60 -34.18
CA PRO A 46 -26.33 1.33 -32.94
C PRO A 46 -27.75 1.03 -32.41
N ASP A 47 -28.65 0.49 -33.24
CA ASP A 47 -29.99 0.07 -32.83
C ASP A 47 -30.01 -1.34 -32.21
N GLN A 48 -28.88 -2.05 -32.21
CA GLN A 48 -28.73 -3.34 -31.54
C GLN A 48 -27.80 -3.25 -30.32
N PRO A 49 -28.10 -3.99 -29.23
CA PRO A 49 -27.18 -4.10 -28.11
C PRO A 49 -25.82 -4.65 -28.57
N PRO A 50 -24.70 -4.12 -28.07
CA PRO A 50 -23.39 -4.64 -28.43
C PRO A 50 -23.27 -6.10 -28.00
N GLU A 51 -22.68 -6.92 -28.87
CA GLU A 51 -22.47 -8.36 -28.60
C GLU A 51 -21.54 -8.61 -27.41
N ILE A 52 -20.67 -7.65 -27.08
CA ILE A 52 -19.71 -7.74 -25.97
C ILE A 52 -19.88 -6.52 -25.06
N ILE A 53 -20.14 -6.78 -23.78
CA ILE A 53 -20.16 -5.78 -22.71
C ILE A 53 -18.99 -6.07 -21.79
N GLY A 54 -18.11 -5.08 -21.57
CA GLY A 54 -17.01 -5.19 -20.61
C GLY A 54 -15.89 -6.17 -21.03
N ALA A 55 -15.40 -6.08 -22.26
CA ALA A 55 -14.25 -6.89 -22.69
C ALA A 55 -13.04 -6.61 -21.77
N PRO A 56 -12.32 -7.64 -21.30
CA PRO A 56 -11.10 -7.44 -20.53
C PRO A 56 -10.04 -6.74 -21.39
N LEU A 57 -9.21 -5.90 -20.78
CA LEU A 57 -7.98 -5.39 -21.40
C LEU A 57 -6.82 -6.24 -20.91
N ALA A 58 -5.76 -6.35 -21.70
CA ALA A 58 -4.50 -6.96 -21.27
C ALA A 58 -3.39 -5.92 -21.20
N VAL A 59 -2.48 -6.07 -20.24
CA VAL A 59 -1.21 -5.35 -20.23
C VAL A 59 -0.08 -6.33 -20.50
N ILE A 60 0.78 -5.97 -21.45
CA ILE A 60 2.02 -6.64 -21.78
C ILE A 60 3.15 -5.83 -21.17
N ASP A 61 3.83 -6.40 -20.18
CA ASP A 61 4.99 -5.80 -19.54
C ASP A 61 6.15 -5.68 -20.53
N LYS A 62 6.74 -4.49 -20.65
CA LYS A 62 7.77 -4.21 -21.66
C LYS A 62 9.12 -4.85 -21.30
N GLU A 63 9.40 -5.09 -20.03
CA GLU A 63 10.66 -5.67 -19.58
C GLU A 63 10.60 -7.20 -19.62
N SER A 64 9.58 -7.78 -18.99
CA SER A 64 9.42 -9.22 -18.79
C SER A 64 8.67 -9.91 -19.94
N GLY A 65 7.81 -9.19 -20.67
CA GLY A 65 6.86 -9.77 -21.62
C GLY A 65 5.69 -10.50 -20.98
N GLU A 66 5.52 -10.39 -19.67
CA GLU A 66 4.40 -10.98 -18.94
C GLU A 66 3.07 -10.33 -19.36
N LEU A 67 2.03 -11.16 -19.50
CA LEU A 67 0.69 -10.72 -19.83
C LEU A 67 -0.22 -10.78 -18.59
N SER A 68 -0.91 -9.69 -18.31
CA SER A 68 -1.84 -9.57 -17.19
C SER A 68 -3.20 -9.04 -17.66
N THR A 69 -4.28 -9.45 -16.99
CA THR A 69 -5.66 -9.08 -17.35
C THR A 69 -6.20 -7.99 -16.43
N TRP A 70 -6.84 -6.98 -17.00
CA TRP A 70 -7.23 -5.73 -16.34
C TRP A 70 -8.72 -5.41 -16.52
N PRO A 71 -9.31 -4.62 -15.60
CA PRO A 71 -10.70 -4.18 -15.70
C PRO A 71 -10.96 -3.40 -17.00
N SER A 72 -12.23 -3.40 -17.42
CA SER A 72 -12.70 -2.70 -18.62
C SER A 72 -12.73 -1.18 -18.42
N LEU A 73 -11.55 -0.57 -18.48
CA LEU A 73 -11.33 0.88 -18.47
C LEU A 73 -10.80 1.34 -19.84
N SER A 74 -10.57 2.65 -19.99
CA SER A 74 -9.83 3.15 -21.14
C SER A 74 -8.40 2.59 -21.13
N PRO A 75 -7.74 2.44 -22.30
CA PRO A 75 -6.34 1.99 -22.33
C PRO A 75 -5.41 2.87 -21.48
N GLN A 76 -5.64 4.18 -21.47
CA GLN A 76 -4.90 5.09 -20.59
C GLN A 76 -5.17 4.81 -19.10
N GLY A 77 -6.43 4.59 -18.70
CA GLY A 77 -6.77 4.27 -17.32
C GLY A 77 -6.18 2.94 -16.85
N VAL A 78 -6.10 1.94 -17.74
CA VAL A 78 -5.40 0.68 -17.45
C VAL A 78 -3.89 0.91 -17.31
N ALA A 79 -3.28 1.73 -18.16
CA ALA A 79 -1.87 2.08 -18.01
C ALA A 79 -1.59 2.78 -16.67
N GLU A 80 -2.43 3.75 -16.29
CA GLU A 80 -2.31 4.45 -15.00
C GLU A 80 -2.43 3.49 -13.80
N LEU A 81 -3.40 2.57 -13.82
CA LEU A 81 -3.53 1.56 -12.77
C LEU A 81 -2.34 0.58 -12.74
N TYR A 82 -1.81 0.21 -13.91
CA TYR A 82 -0.63 -0.65 -13.98
C TYR A 82 0.58 0.03 -13.36
N GLU A 83 0.81 1.31 -13.64
CA GLU A 83 1.89 2.09 -13.03
C GLU A 83 1.75 2.16 -11.50
N LEU A 84 0.52 2.39 -11.02
CA LEU A 84 0.21 2.38 -9.59
C LEU A 84 0.50 1.01 -8.95
N GLU A 85 0.14 -0.09 -9.62
CA GLU A 85 0.42 -1.42 -9.10
C GLU A 85 1.91 -1.76 -9.14
N LEU A 86 2.62 -1.38 -10.21
CA LEU A 86 4.05 -1.57 -10.34
C LEU A 86 4.81 -0.82 -9.23
N ALA A 87 4.46 0.44 -8.98
CA ALA A 87 5.02 1.22 -7.88
C ALA A 87 4.77 0.55 -6.52
N ALA A 88 3.56 0.01 -6.30
CA ALA A 88 3.24 -0.75 -5.10
C ALA A 88 4.11 -2.01 -4.96
N ARG A 89 4.29 -2.78 -6.05
CA ARG A 89 5.13 -4.00 -6.09
C ARG A 89 6.59 -3.72 -5.77
N GLN A 90 7.11 -2.57 -6.22
CA GLN A 90 8.49 -2.15 -5.96
C GLN A 90 8.68 -1.66 -4.51
N ARG A 91 7.66 -1.02 -3.93
CA ARG A 91 7.69 -0.49 -2.56
C ARG A 91 7.51 -1.57 -1.49
N PHE A 92 6.60 -2.52 -1.72
CA PHE A 92 6.24 -3.53 -0.72
C PHE A 92 6.34 -4.96 -1.28
N PRO A 93 6.95 -5.90 -0.51
CA PRO A 93 6.93 -7.32 -0.84
C PRO A 93 5.50 -7.90 -0.98
N GLU A 94 5.32 -8.95 -1.77
CA GLU A 94 4.01 -9.55 -2.06
C GLU A 94 3.24 -9.98 -0.81
N ASP A 95 3.92 -10.58 0.17
CA ASP A 95 3.32 -11.02 1.42
C ASP A 95 2.76 -9.84 2.23
N VAL A 96 3.44 -8.69 2.17
CA VAL A 96 3.01 -7.43 2.80
C VAL A 96 1.86 -6.80 2.02
N ARG A 97 2.00 -6.66 0.69
CA ARG A 97 0.95 -6.09 -0.17
C ARG A 97 -0.37 -6.83 -0.05
N THR A 98 -0.33 -8.15 0.04
CA THR A 98 -1.54 -8.97 0.20
C THR A 98 -2.34 -8.57 1.44
N VAL A 99 -1.66 -8.35 2.56
CA VAL A 99 -2.31 -7.93 3.82
C VAL A 99 -2.81 -6.48 3.72
N LEU A 100 -2.00 -5.58 3.17
CA LEU A 100 -2.38 -4.17 2.99
C LEU A 100 -3.59 -4.02 2.06
N THR A 101 -3.60 -4.69 0.91
CA THR A 101 -4.73 -4.68 -0.04
C THR A 101 -5.98 -5.26 0.60
N ALA A 102 -5.86 -6.36 1.35
CA ALA A 102 -6.99 -6.93 2.10
C ALA A 102 -7.54 -5.98 3.18
N ALA A 103 -6.68 -5.13 3.76
CA ALA A 103 -7.05 -4.06 4.68
C ALA A 103 -7.62 -2.81 3.98
N GLY A 104 -7.63 -2.76 2.63
CA GLY A 104 -8.15 -1.65 1.84
C GLY A 104 -7.12 -0.60 1.41
N TRP A 105 -5.82 -0.88 1.55
CA TRP A 105 -4.77 -0.04 1.01
C TRP A 105 -4.68 -0.16 -0.52
N ARG A 106 -4.33 0.96 -1.16
CA ARG A 106 -3.96 1.07 -2.57
C ARG A 106 -2.88 2.13 -2.69
N SER A 107 -2.03 2.06 -3.70
CA SER A 107 -0.95 3.04 -3.91
C SER A 107 -1.45 4.45 -4.25
N ASP A 108 -2.69 4.59 -4.72
CA ASP A 108 -3.36 5.87 -4.97
C ASP A 108 -4.15 6.39 -3.76
N ARG A 109 -4.15 5.66 -2.64
CA ARG A 109 -4.96 5.99 -1.48
C ARG A 109 -4.48 7.31 -0.86
N ASN A 110 -5.42 8.25 -0.70
CA ASN A 110 -5.22 9.47 0.06
C ASN A 110 -6.48 9.79 0.88
N VAL A 111 -6.33 9.83 2.21
CA VAL A 111 -7.41 10.17 3.17
C VAL A 111 -7.19 11.53 3.85
N GLY A 112 -6.49 12.47 3.20
CA GLY A 112 -6.08 13.73 3.81
C GLY A 112 -7.20 14.60 4.36
N ALA A 113 -8.35 14.66 3.69
CA ALA A 113 -9.52 15.37 4.22
C ALA A 113 -10.02 14.79 5.55
N TRP A 114 -9.93 13.45 5.71
CA TRP A 114 -10.28 12.79 6.96
C TRP A 114 -9.23 13.05 8.04
N ILE A 115 -7.94 13.01 7.69
CA ILE A 115 -6.83 13.31 8.60
C ILE A 115 -6.87 14.75 9.09
N GLU A 116 -7.19 15.72 8.21
CA GLU A 116 -7.34 17.12 8.59
C GLU A 116 -8.42 17.29 9.67
N THR A 117 -9.58 16.66 9.46
CA THR A 117 -10.69 16.71 10.42
C THR A 117 -10.33 16.04 11.75
N TRP A 118 -9.72 14.85 11.70
CA TRP A 118 -9.39 14.09 12.91
C TRP A 118 -8.25 14.73 13.70
N SER A 119 -7.18 15.17 13.03
CA SER A 119 -6.01 15.78 13.68
C SER A 119 -6.34 17.06 14.44
N ALA A 120 -7.37 17.81 14.01
CA ALA A 120 -7.89 18.95 14.76
C ALA A 120 -8.44 18.59 16.16
N THR A 121 -8.73 17.31 16.42
CA THR A 121 -9.17 16.81 17.73
C THR A 121 -8.03 16.29 18.60
N VAL A 122 -6.82 16.16 18.03
CA VAL A 122 -5.62 15.66 18.72
C VAL A 122 -4.80 16.86 19.19
N PRO A 123 -4.56 17.04 20.51
CA PRO A 123 -3.84 18.20 21.03
C PRO A 123 -2.32 18.03 20.92
N LEU A 124 -1.84 17.60 19.75
CA LEU A 124 -0.43 17.45 19.40
C LEU A 124 -0.16 18.10 18.04
N PRO A 125 1.03 18.69 17.81
CA PRO A 125 1.36 19.29 16.53
C PRO A 125 1.58 18.19 15.46
N LEU A 126 0.78 18.20 14.40
CA LEU A 126 0.94 17.28 13.28
C LEU A 126 2.15 17.66 12.40
N PHE A 127 3.18 16.81 12.36
CA PHE A 127 4.36 17.03 11.52
C PHE A 127 4.16 16.52 10.08
N PRO A 128 5.00 16.95 9.10
CA PRO A 128 4.92 16.47 7.72
C PRO A 128 5.07 14.95 7.56
N ALA A 129 5.93 14.29 8.35
CA ALA A 129 6.10 12.84 8.28
C ALA A 129 4.83 12.09 8.72
N ALA A 130 4.26 12.50 9.87
CA ALA A 130 3.00 11.97 10.38
C ALA A 130 1.84 12.18 9.41
N ARG A 131 1.74 13.39 8.83
CA ARG A 131 0.72 13.70 7.82
C ARG A 131 0.79 12.74 6.64
N ARG A 132 1.96 12.56 6.03
CA ARG A 132 2.13 11.66 4.87
C ARG A 132 1.75 10.22 5.21
N MET A 133 2.21 9.72 6.36
CA MET A 133 1.91 8.35 6.78
C MET A 133 0.41 8.16 7.00
N LEU A 134 -0.26 9.09 7.69
CA LEU A 134 -1.69 9.01 7.97
C LEU A 134 -2.56 9.24 6.73
N GLU A 135 -2.14 10.13 5.83
CA GLU A 135 -2.82 10.35 4.55
C GLU A 135 -2.86 9.07 3.70
N GLU A 136 -1.85 8.23 3.80
CA GLU A 136 -1.78 6.98 3.06
C GLU A 136 -2.42 5.80 3.83
N PHE A 137 -1.98 5.56 5.07
CA PHE A 137 -2.35 4.37 5.84
C PHE A 137 -3.49 4.60 6.81
N GLY A 138 -3.98 5.83 6.95
CA GLY A 138 -4.99 6.19 7.94
C GLY A 138 -6.26 5.35 7.84
N GLY A 139 -6.73 4.88 9.00
CA GLY A 139 -7.93 4.05 9.13
C GLY A 139 -7.77 2.60 8.68
N LEU A 140 -6.60 2.17 8.20
CA LEU A 140 -6.35 0.75 7.89
C LEU A 140 -6.28 -0.07 9.18
N LYS A 141 -6.79 -1.30 9.12
CA LYS A 141 -6.72 -2.27 10.22
C LYS A 141 -6.29 -3.63 9.69
N PHE A 142 -5.31 -4.24 10.34
CA PHE A 142 -4.88 -5.60 10.04
C PHE A 142 -4.32 -6.30 11.28
N ARG A 143 -4.29 -7.63 11.21
CA ARG A 143 -3.65 -8.50 12.20
C ARG A 143 -2.25 -8.84 11.72
N GLN A 144 -1.23 -8.67 12.58
CA GLN A 144 0.13 -9.08 12.24
C GLN A 144 0.17 -10.57 11.90
N ARG A 145 1.07 -10.95 11.00
CA ARG A 145 1.41 -12.36 10.83
C ARG A 145 2.10 -12.89 12.10
N LYS A 146 1.98 -14.21 12.33
CA LYS A 146 2.73 -14.91 13.37
C LYS A 146 3.87 -15.69 12.74
N PRO A 147 5.13 -15.26 12.87
CA PRO A 147 6.24 -16.05 12.37
C PRO A 147 6.35 -17.40 13.10
N PRO A 148 6.64 -18.51 12.39
CA PRO A 148 6.85 -19.81 13.03
C PRO A 148 7.95 -19.74 14.10
N GLY A 149 7.71 -20.35 15.27
CA GLY A 149 8.69 -20.42 16.36
C GLY A 149 8.86 -19.14 17.18
N ARG A 150 8.06 -18.08 16.93
CA ARG A 150 8.05 -16.87 17.77
C ARG A 150 7.02 -16.98 18.88
N ALA A 151 7.42 -16.54 20.08
CA ALA A 151 6.58 -16.49 21.26
C ALA A 151 5.53 -15.36 21.18
N THR A 152 5.92 -14.23 20.59
CA THR A 152 5.11 -13.01 20.40
C THR A 152 4.76 -12.79 18.92
N GLY A 153 3.78 -11.92 18.66
CA GLY A 153 3.21 -11.64 17.34
C GLY A 153 1.70 -11.91 17.30
N ASN A 154 1.07 -11.72 16.13
CA ASN A 154 -0.39 -11.82 15.97
C ASN A 154 -1.18 -10.75 16.74
N PHE A 155 -0.65 -9.53 16.82
CA PHE A 155 -1.34 -8.38 17.41
C PHE A 155 -2.18 -7.63 16.36
N ASP A 156 -3.29 -7.00 16.76
CA ASP A 156 -4.00 -6.08 15.87
C ASP A 156 -3.27 -4.73 15.80
N VAL A 157 -3.18 -4.21 14.58
CA VAL A 157 -2.71 -2.86 14.27
C VAL A 157 -3.87 -2.10 13.66
N GLN A 158 -4.19 -0.92 14.20
CA GLN A 158 -5.19 -0.03 13.63
C GLN A 158 -4.63 1.38 13.51
N PHE A 159 -4.43 1.83 12.27
CA PHE A 159 -4.03 3.19 11.99
C PHE A 159 -5.12 4.17 12.37
N TRP A 160 -4.72 5.28 13.00
CA TRP A 160 -5.61 6.40 13.24
C TRP A 160 -6.10 6.99 11.90
N PRO A 161 -7.32 7.55 11.81
CA PRO A 161 -8.33 7.68 12.86
C PRO A 161 -9.01 6.35 13.21
N ALA A 162 -9.38 6.18 14.48
CA ALA A 162 -10.04 5.00 15.02
C ALA A 162 -11.10 5.42 16.07
N GLU A 163 -11.95 4.48 16.51
CA GLU A 163 -13.01 4.77 17.51
C GLU A 163 -12.49 5.09 18.91
N ALA A 164 -11.22 4.80 19.19
CA ALA A 164 -10.55 5.15 20.44
C ALA A 164 -10.17 6.65 20.49
N ARG A 165 -9.66 7.08 21.65
CA ARG A 165 -9.19 8.46 21.86
C ARG A 165 -7.69 8.46 22.10
N VAL A 166 -6.98 9.36 21.43
CA VAL A 166 -5.56 9.64 21.71
C VAL A 166 -5.41 10.20 23.13
N VAL A 167 -4.52 9.60 23.92
CA VAL A 167 -4.12 10.09 25.24
C VAL A 167 -2.84 10.91 25.10
N ALA A 168 -2.95 12.18 24.77
CA ALA A 168 -1.81 13.01 24.37
C ALA A 168 -0.68 13.11 25.42
N ASP A 169 -1.02 13.07 26.72
CA ASP A 169 -0.03 13.11 27.81
C ASP A 169 0.94 11.91 27.73
N LEU A 170 0.45 10.72 27.35
CA LEU A 170 1.29 9.53 27.16
C LEU A 170 2.33 9.74 26.04
N PHE A 171 1.91 10.33 24.92
CA PHE A 171 2.83 10.65 23.83
C PHE A 171 3.85 11.72 24.21
N ALA A 172 3.48 12.67 25.07
CA ALA A 172 4.39 13.71 25.55
C ALA A 172 5.46 13.15 26.49
N GLU A 173 5.10 12.17 27.34
CA GLU A 173 6.04 11.45 28.20
C GLU A 173 7.07 10.67 27.37
N HIS A 174 6.62 9.81 26.46
CA HIS A 174 7.52 9.05 25.59
C HIS A 174 8.35 9.95 24.65
N ALA A 175 7.81 11.09 24.20
CA ALA A 175 8.59 12.06 23.43
C ALA A 175 9.75 12.66 24.24
N ALA A 176 9.57 12.84 25.56
CA ALA A 176 10.63 13.30 26.44
C ALA A 176 11.71 12.22 26.63
N ASP A 177 11.30 10.95 26.78
CA ASP A 177 12.22 9.82 26.94
C ASP A 177 13.05 9.56 25.67
N LEU A 178 12.44 9.67 24.49
CA LEU A 178 13.12 9.57 23.19
C LEU A 178 13.94 10.81 22.80
N GLY A 179 13.77 11.93 23.51
CA GLY A 179 14.33 13.22 23.12
C GLY A 179 13.84 13.75 21.75
N LEU A 180 12.71 13.23 21.26
CA LEU A 180 12.17 13.53 19.92
C LEU A 180 10.66 13.77 19.99
N PRO A 181 10.13 14.81 19.31
CA PRO A 181 8.69 14.97 19.17
C PRO A 181 8.10 13.80 18.40
N VAL A 182 7.07 13.16 18.96
CA VAL A 182 6.32 12.06 18.34
C VAL A 182 4.85 12.40 18.12
N TYR A 183 4.21 11.72 17.18
CA TYR A 183 2.80 11.89 16.85
C TYR A 183 2.11 10.53 16.68
N PRO A 184 0.86 10.34 17.18
CA PRO A 184 0.13 9.08 17.07
C PRO A 184 -0.13 8.67 15.62
N VAL A 185 0.20 7.43 15.25
CA VAL A 185 -0.10 6.87 13.92
C VAL A 185 -0.96 5.61 13.94
N ALA A 186 -0.82 4.76 14.96
CA ALA A 186 -1.69 3.58 15.10
C ALA A 186 -1.83 3.13 16.55
N ILE A 187 -2.88 2.35 16.81
CA ILE A 187 -3.09 1.58 18.04
C ILE A 187 -2.45 0.21 17.84
N TYR A 188 -1.80 -0.32 18.88
CA TYR A 188 -1.18 -1.64 18.87
C TYR A 188 -1.74 -2.50 20.01
N GLU A 189 -2.39 -3.62 19.68
CA GLU A 189 -3.08 -4.48 20.66
C GLU A 189 -2.11 -5.40 21.45
N ASP A 190 -1.06 -4.84 22.04
CA ASP A 190 -0.12 -5.50 22.95
C ASP A 190 0.01 -4.68 24.24
N GLY A 191 -0.95 -4.84 25.16
CA GLY A 191 -1.03 -4.00 26.36
C GLY A 191 -1.41 -2.54 26.05
N PRO A 192 -1.20 -1.59 26.99
CA PRO A 192 -1.41 -0.17 26.74
C PRO A 192 -0.28 0.38 25.85
N SER A 193 -0.36 0.08 24.56
CA SER A 193 0.68 0.44 23.59
C SER A 193 0.13 1.19 22.39
N ASP A 194 0.90 2.15 21.94
CA ASP A 194 0.58 2.97 20.79
C ASP A 194 1.79 3.01 19.85
N ILE A 195 1.51 3.19 18.56
CA ILE A 195 2.54 3.42 17.55
C ILE A 195 2.59 4.91 17.28
N ALA A 196 3.80 5.48 17.35
CA ALA A 196 4.05 6.87 17.07
C ALA A 196 5.13 7.03 16.00
N ILE A 197 5.06 8.14 15.26
CA ILE A 197 6.11 8.56 14.33
C ILE A 197 6.80 9.80 14.88
N ALA A 198 8.13 9.78 14.87
CA ALA A 198 8.94 10.93 15.23
C ALA A 198 8.99 11.96 14.10
N ALA A 199 9.35 13.20 14.42
CA ALA A 199 9.47 14.28 13.45
C ALA A 199 10.49 14.00 12.31
N ASP A 200 11.48 13.15 12.57
CA ASP A 200 12.48 12.70 11.58
C ASP A 200 11.99 11.56 10.67
N GLY A 201 10.82 10.98 10.96
CA GLY A 201 10.19 9.93 10.16
C GLY A 201 10.37 8.51 10.68
N ARG A 202 11.14 8.30 11.76
CA ARG A 202 11.25 6.99 12.42
C ARG A 202 9.93 6.62 13.12
N VAL A 203 9.59 5.34 13.11
CA VAL A 203 8.34 4.82 13.70
C VAL A 203 8.67 3.94 14.89
N PHE A 204 8.01 4.21 16.01
CA PHE A 204 8.27 3.56 17.29
C PHE A 204 7.00 2.92 17.85
N LEU A 205 7.18 1.79 18.53
CA LEU A 205 6.21 1.27 19.49
C LEU A 205 6.49 1.94 20.84
N LEU A 206 5.48 2.58 21.39
CA LEU A 206 5.48 3.13 22.74
C LEU A 206 4.78 2.11 23.63
N HIS A 207 5.53 1.47 24.53
CA HIS A 207 5.06 0.41 25.41
C HIS A 207 5.52 0.71 26.85
N GLU A 208 4.82 0.20 27.86
CA GLU A 208 5.17 0.42 29.28
C GLU A 208 6.60 -0.06 29.64
N ALA A 209 7.10 -1.04 28.90
CA ALA A 209 8.44 -1.61 29.06
C ALA A 209 9.56 -0.76 28.41
N GLY A 210 9.21 0.30 27.68
CA GLY A 210 10.14 1.16 26.96
C GLY A 210 9.72 1.40 25.51
N GLU A 211 10.59 2.05 24.76
CA GLU A 211 10.38 2.36 23.36
C GLU A 211 11.13 1.41 22.45
N PHE A 212 10.50 1.05 21.33
CA PHE A 212 11.08 0.12 20.39
C PHE A 212 10.99 0.67 18.97
N LEU A 213 12.09 0.60 18.22
CA LEU A 213 12.10 1.02 16.82
C LEU A 213 11.39 -0.03 15.96
N ILE A 214 10.27 0.33 15.36
CA ILE A 214 9.58 -0.53 14.40
C ILE A 214 10.26 -0.43 13.03
N GLY A 215 10.64 0.79 12.63
CA GLY A 215 11.36 0.99 11.39
C GLY A 215 11.94 2.40 11.25
N PRO A 216 13.06 2.56 10.53
CA PRO A 216 13.69 3.86 10.30
C PRO A 216 12.89 4.73 9.32
N THR A 217 11.98 4.13 8.57
CA THR A 217 11.06 4.80 7.65
C THR A 217 9.63 4.25 7.81
N PRO A 218 8.59 4.98 7.38
CA PRO A 218 7.22 4.48 7.41
C PRO A 218 7.03 3.16 6.65
N ASP A 219 7.72 2.98 5.52
CA ASP A 219 7.59 1.79 4.68
C ASP A 219 8.18 0.56 5.34
N GLU A 220 9.41 0.69 5.88
CA GLU A 220 10.05 -0.37 6.64
C GLU A 220 9.22 -0.74 7.87
N ALA A 221 8.68 0.27 8.56
CA ALA A 221 7.82 0.03 9.72
C ALA A 221 6.55 -0.76 9.35
N VAL A 222 5.89 -0.44 8.24
CA VAL A 222 4.72 -1.19 7.74
C VAL A 222 5.09 -2.64 7.40
N VAL A 223 6.25 -2.87 6.77
CA VAL A 223 6.74 -4.23 6.49
C VAL A 223 6.94 -5.02 7.79
N THR A 224 7.67 -4.45 8.75
CA THR A 224 7.97 -5.07 10.05
C THR A 224 6.67 -5.36 10.82
N LEU A 225 5.72 -4.42 10.85
CA LEU A 225 4.41 -4.61 11.48
C LEU A 225 3.64 -5.76 10.84
N VAL A 226 3.47 -5.76 9.52
CA VAL A 226 2.69 -6.80 8.82
C VAL A 226 3.31 -8.19 9.05
N ARG A 227 4.64 -8.29 9.07
CA ARG A 227 5.34 -9.55 9.30
C ARG A 227 5.39 -9.98 10.77
N GLY A 228 5.10 -9.08 11.71
CA GLY A 228 5.25 -9.35 13.14
C GLY A 228 6.71 -9.62 13.52
N GLU A 229 7.63 -8.90 12.88
CA GLU A 229 9.06 -8.97 13.20
C GLU A 229 9.34 -8.30 14.55
N PRO A 230 10.36 -8.74 15.31
CA PRO A 230 10.68 -8.14 16.60
C PRO A 230 11.20 -6.70 16.43
N PHE A 231 10.86 -5.84 17.39
CA PHE A 231 11.32 -4.45 17.44
C PHE A 231 12.49 -4.35 18.41
N PRO A 232 13.67 -3.85 18.01
CA PRO A 232 14.74 -3.58 18.97
C PRO A 232 14.35 -2.41 19.89
N GLU A 233 14.65 -2.55 21.18
CA GLU A 233 14.58 -1.47 22.17
C GLU A 233 15.56 -0.36 21.79
N VAL A 234 15.23 0.89 22.10
CA VAL A 234 16.06 2.05 21.77
C VAL A 234 16.55 2.80 22.99
N ASP A 235 17.67 3.51 22.83
CA ASP A 235 18.15 4.46 23.82
C ASP A 235 17.41 5.81 23.75
N ALA A 236 17.82 6.76 24.59
CA ALA A 236 17.27 8.12 24.63
C ALA A 236 17.54 8.97 23.37
N HIS A 237 18.20 8.41 22.35
CA HIS A 237 18.40 9.02 21.03
C HIS A 237 17.57 8.32 19.94
N GLY A 238 16.79 7.30 20.32
CA GLY A 238 16.02 6.47 19.42
C GLY A 238 16.88 5.48 18.62
N ASP A 239 18.11 5.22 19.07
CA ASP A 239 19.03 4.31 18.40
C ASP A 239 18.91 2.88 18.99
N PRO A 240 18.90 1.82 18.15
CA PRO A 240 18.75 0.45 18.64
C PRO A 240 19.83 0.05 19.65
N ILE A 241 19.41 -0.43 20.81
CA ILE A 241 20.29 -1.03 21.80
C ILE A 241 20.68 -2.42 21.30
N THR A 242 21.97 -2.67 21.12
CA THR A 242 22.44 -4.01 20.73
C THR A 242 22.30 -4.94 21.95
N PRO A 243 21.56 -6.07 21.84
CA PRO A 243 21.50 -7.02 22.95
C PRO A 243 22.90 -7.56 23.22
N THR A 244 23.32 -7.49 24.49
CA THR A 244 24.63 -7.94 24.98
C THR A 244 24.70 -9.46 25.06
#